data_AF-A0A965HJI6-F1
#
_entry.id   AF-A0A965HJI6-F1
#
_cell.length_a   1.000
_cell.length_b   1.000
_cell.length_c   1.000
_cell.angle_alpha   90.00
_cell.angle_beta   90.00
_cell.angle_gamma   90.00
#
_symmetry.space_group_name_H-M   'P 1'
#
loop_
_entity.id
_entity.type
_entity.pdbx_description
1 polymer ?
#
loop_
_entity_poly.entity_id
_entity_poly.type
_entity_poly.pdbx_seq_one_letter_code
_entity_poly.pdbx_strand_id
1 'polypeptide(L)'
;MKTLIRICGLFAFISFSSAYATNYYVDTADQFNDKVDKYGASFATLRSGDRVYLKGGHWSGLIATLTGSMSDAQAQVNPAMILACDTSYNPTPGGVIVDGLSAMIFQGTGISFCGVTFSPLSGMQKAGLYNDYSGNDTIAYLIRLYPGSRYMTISHVKFDNCGRDTVDYANNDHYGAWIYAHGYHHTIQYCEMSGRDFDPNDINVADPILRKSFRQATVVIYKDDAADQQYGYHWIHHNYFGP
;
A
#
# COMPACT_ATOMS: atom_id res chain seq x y z
N MET A 1 -4.39 -74.81 5.98
CA MET A 1 -4.92 -73.47 6.34
C MET A 1 -3.82 -72.45 6.12
N LYS A 2 -3.98 -71.56 5.13
CA LYS A 2 -3.05 -70.44 4.87
C LYS A 2 -3.84 -69.15 5.03
N THR A 3 -3.52 -68.37 6.06
CA THR A 3 -4.11 -67.05 6.30
C THR A 3 -3.30 -66.02 5.52
N LEU A 4 -3.91 -65.42 4.50
CA LEU A 4 -3.31 -64.39 3.67
C LEU A 4 -3.69 -63.02 4.25
N ILE A 5 -2.76 -62.37 4.96
CA ILE A 5 -2.92 -60.99 5.44
C ILE A 5 -2.71 -60.07 4.22
N ARG A 6 -3.80 -59.51 3.68
CA ARG A 6 -3.74 -58.44 2.69
C ARG A 6 -3.51 -57.11 3.41
N ILE A 7 -2.26 -56.65 3.40
CA ILE A 7 -1.94 -55.25 3.72
C ILE A 7 -2.33 -54.43 2.49
N CYS A 8 -3.52 -53.81 2.52
CA CYS A 8 -3.88 -52.76 1.57
C CYS A 8 -3.06 -51.51 1.93
N GLY A 9 -1.96 -51.30 1.21
CA GLY A 9 -1.17 -50.08 1.30
C GLY A 9 -1.95 -48.89 0.75
N LEU A 10 -2.53 -48.09 1.63
CA LEU A 10 -3.03 -46.77 1.29
C LEU A 10 -1.83 -45.81 1.24
N PHE A 11 -1.24 -45.63 0.06
CA PHE A 11 -0.31 -44.52 -0.20
C PHE A 11 -1.11 -43.22 -0.27
N ALA A 12 -1.21 -42.51 0.86
CA ALA A 12 -1.64 -41.13 0.86
C ALA A 12 -0.54 -40.29 0.19
N PHE A 13 -0.78 -39.86 -1.05
CA PHE A 13 -0.01 -38.80 -1.68
C PHE A 13 -0.26 -37.52 -0.88
N ILE A 14 0.64 -37.20 0.05
CA ILE A 14 0.70 -35.87 0.66
C ILE A 14 1.30 -34.96 -0.42
N SER A 15 0.42 -34.33 -1.19
CA SER A 15 0.79 -33.28 -2.13
C SER A 15 1.31 -32.08 -1.32
N PHE A 16 2.62 -32.02 -1.08
CA PHE A 16 3.26 -30.78 -0.66
C PHE A 16 3.26 -29.85 -1.87
N SER A 17 2.18 -29.10 -2.06
CA SER A 17 2.19 -27.94 -2.95
C SER A 17 3.08 -26.87 -2.31
N SER A 18 4.39 -26.93 -2.58
CA SER A 18 5.25 -25.78 -2.40
C SER A 18 4.77 -24.72 -3.39
N ALA A 19 3.93 -23.79 -2.93
CA ALA A 19 3.62 -22.62 -3.72
C ALA A 19 4.94 -21.85 -3.90
N TYR A 20 5.53 -21.96 -5.08
CA TYR A 20 6.69 -21.17 -5.45
C TYR A 20 6.29 -19.70 -5.45
N ALA A 21 7.14 -18.87 -4.86
CA ALA A 21 7.02 -17.42 -4.98
C ALA A 21 6.98 -17.03 -6.46
N THR A 22 6.01 -16.21 -6.83
CA THR A 22 5.86 -15.72 -8.20
C THR A 22 6.45 -14.33 -8.34
N ASN A 23 7.18 -14.10 -9.43
CA ASN A 23 7.69 -12.79 -9.81
C ASN A 23 6.78 -12.19 -10.88
N TYR A 24 6.20 -11.04 -10.57
CA TYR A 24 5.35 -10.24 -11.45
C TYR A 24 6.12 -9.02 -11.92
N TYR A 25 6.09 -8.73 -13.22
CA TYR A 25 6.79 -7.59 -13.81
C TYR A 25 5.79 -6.59 -14.37
N VAL A 26 5.74 -5.38 -13.79
CA VAL A 26 4.76 -4.34 -14.12
C VAL A 26 5.48 -3.19 -14.82
N ASP A 27 5.08 -2.89 -16.05
CA ASP A 27 5.67 -1.82 -16.88
C ASP A 27 5.00 -0.46 -16.67
N THR A 28 3.72 -0.42 -16.26
CA THR A 28 2.93 0.83 -16.18
C THR A 28 1.99 0.88 -14.97
N ALA A 29 1.52 2.08 -14.63
CA ALA A 29 0.47 2.29 -13.64
C ALA A 29 -0.86 1.61 -14.02
N ASP A 30 -1.25 1.61 -15.30
CA ASP A 30 -2.48 0.95 -15.76
C ASP A 30 -2.45 -0.56 -15.44
N GLN A 31 -1.32 -1.22 -15.72
CA GLN A 31 -1.12 -2.63 -15.35
C GLN A 31 -1.18 -2.84 -13.83
N PHE A 32 -0.61 -1.93 -13.05
CA PHE A 32 -0.73 -1.96 -11.59
C PHE A 32 -2.18 -1.85 -11.12
N ASN A 33 -2.92 -0.91 -11.69
CA ASN A 33 -4.32 -0.62 -11.37
C ASN A 33 -5.22 -1.79 -11.78
N ASP A 34 -4.93 -2.45 -12.90
CA ASP A 34 -5.60 -3.67 -13.35
C ASP A 34 -5.14 -4.93 -12.60
N LYS A 35 -4.05 -4.82 -11.80
CA LYS A 35 -3.46 -5.90 -10.98
C LYS A 35 -2.96 -7.07 -11.84
N VAL A 36 -2.37 -6.74 -12.99
CA VAL A 36 -1.82 -7.69 -13.96
C VAL A 36 -0.39 -7.34 -14.34
N ASP A 37 0.46 -8.34 -14.52
CA ASP A 37 1.82 -8.14 -15.00
C ASP A 37 1.87 -8.02 -16.53
N LYS A 38 3.06 -7.74 -17.09
CA LYS A 38 3.27 -7.61 -18.53
C LYS A 38 2.98 -8.88 -19.35
N TYR A 39 2.80 -10.02 -18.68
CA TYR A 39 2.43 -11.30 -19.28
C TYR A 39 0.96 -11.66 -19.02
N GLY A 40 0.18 -10.78 -18.36
CA GLY A 40 -1.22 -10.99 -18.05
C GLY A 40 -1.48 -11.83 -16.80
N ALA A 41 -0.45 -12.16 -16.01
CA ALA A 41 -0.62 -12.85 -14.74
C ALA A 41 -1.14 -11.88 -13.67
N SER A 42 -2.22 -12.25 -12.99
CA SER A 42 -2.79 -11.41 -11.94
C SER A 42 -2.04 -11.53 -10.63
N PHE A 43 -1.80 -10.38 -9.99
CA PHE A 43 -1.26 -10.27 -8.63
C PHE A 43 -2.25 -9.62 -7.65
N ALA A 44 -3.56 -9.66 -7.95
CA ALA A 44 -4.60 -9.11 -7.07
C ALA A 44 -4.60 -9.75 -5.67
N THR A 45 -4.21 -11.02 -5.58
CA THR A 45 -3.97 -11.74 -4.32
C THR A 45 -2.54 -12.24 -4.27
N LEU A 46 -1.79 -11.77 -3.29
CA LEU A 46 -0.37 -12.06 -3.09
C LEU A 46 -0.18 -13.15 -2.02
N ARG A 47 0.75 -14.07 -2.29
CA ARG A 47 1.13 -15.18 -1.42
C ARG A 47 2.52 -14.95 -0.82
N SER A 48 2.86 -15.81 0.14
CA SER A 48 4.17 -15.77 0.79
C SER A 48 5.31 -15.83 -0.23
N GLY A 49 6.21 -14.86 -0.17
CA GLY A 49 7.37 -14.75 -1.05
C GLY A 49 7.14 -14.12 -2.42
N ASP A 50 5.89 -13.87 -2.84
CA ASP A 50 5.63 -13.21 -4.13
C ASP A 50 6.36 -11.86 -4.24
N ARG A 51 6.75 -11.49 -5.46
CA ARG A 51 7.45 -10.24 -5.76
C ARG A 51 6.80 -9.53 -6.93
N VAL A 52 6.36 -8.30 -6.74
CA VAL A 52 5.85 -7.42 -7.80
C VAL A 52 6.90 -6.35 -8.06
N TYR A 53 7.55 -6.42 -9.22
CA TYR A 53 8.59 -5.49 -9.64
C TYR A 53 7.96 -4.39 -10.51
N LEU A 54 7.98 -3.16 -10.00
CA LEU A 54 7.49 -1.97 -10.69
C LEU A 54 8.65 -1.37 -11.49
N LYS A 55 8.56 -1.35 -12.81
CA LYS A 55 9.61 -0.83 -13.68
C LYS A 55 9.82 0.67 -13.49
N GLY A 56 11.08 1.08 -13.43
CA GLY A 56 11.43 2.46 -13.18
C GLY A 56 10.93 3.44 -14.25
N GLY A 57 10.52 4.62 -13.79
CA GLY A 57 9.96 5.69 -14.63
C GLY A 57 8.94 6.55 -13.89
N HIS A 58 8.34 7.47 -14.64
CA HIS A 58 7.23 8.31 -14.20
C HIS A 58 5.90 7.64 -14.52
N TRP A 59 5.05 7.50 -13.51
CA TRP A 59 3.82 6.73 -13.55
C TRP A 59 2.64 7.64 -13.24
N SER A 60 1.49 7.39 -13.87
CA SER A 60 0.23 7.96 -13.41
C SER A 60 -0.14 7.39 -12.03
N GLY A 61 -1.26 7.86 -11.49
CA GLY A 61 -1.71 7.50 -10.15
C GLY A 61 -1.94 6.00 -9.92
N LEU A 62 -1.63 5.55 -8.70
CA LEU A 62 -1.78 4.15 -8.29
C LEU A 62 -3.11 3.95 -7.56
N ILE A 63 -4.01 3.19 -8.18
CA ILE A 63 -5.38 2.98 -7.73
C ILE A 63 -5.66 1.47 -7.75
N ALA A 64 -5.39 0.81 -6.63
CA ALA A 64 -5.51 -0.65 -6.54
C ALA A 64 -5.82 -1.13 -5.13
N THR A 65 -6.65 -2.18 -5.05
CA THR A 65 -6.80 -3.00 -3.84
C THR A 65 -6.04 -4.30 -4.01
N LEU A 66 -5.07 -4.57 -3.14
CA LEU A 66 -4.29 -5.81 -3.13
C LEU A 66 -4.53 -6.57 -1.83
N THR A 67 -4.64 -7.90 -1.95
CA THR A 67 -4.94 -8.78 -0.81
C THR A 67 -3.75 -9.69 -0.51
N GLY A 68 -3.22 -9.64 0.71
CA GLY A 68 -2.25 -10.61 1.19
C GLY A 68 -2.97 -11.82 1.78
N SER A 69 -2.74 -13.01 1.23
CA SER A 69 -3.42 -14.25 1.68
C SER A 69 -2.57 -15.09 2.65
N MET A 70 -1.55 -14.48 3.25
CA MET A 70 -0.58 -15.16 4.11
C MET A 70 -1.14 -15.42 5.52
N SER A 71 -0.68 -16.49 6.16
CA SER A 71 -0.78 -16.58 7.61
C SER A 71 0.23 -15.63 8.28
N ASP A 72 0.02 -15.33 9.55
CA ASP A 72 0.88 -14.44 10.33
C ASP A 72 2.34 -14.92 10.35
N ALA A 73 2.53 -16.23 10.50
CA ALA A 73 3.86 -16.85 10.45
C ALA A 73 4.52 -16.73 9.07
N GLN A 74 3.74 -16.88 7.99
CA GLN A 74 4.24 -16.70 6.63
C GLN A 74 4.65 -15.24 6.37
N ALA A 75 3.84 -14.29 6.82
CA ALA A 75 4.10 -12.86 6.64
C ALA A 75 5.34 -12.38 7.40
N GLN A 76 5.61 -12.92 8.59
CA GLN A 76 6.80 -12.57 9.38
C GLN A 76 8.09 -13.13 8.77
N VAL A 77 8.04 -14.29 8.12
CA VAL A 77 9.23 -14.97 7.58
C VAL A 77 9.51 -14.57 6.13
N ASN A 78 8.46 -14.50 5.30
CA ASN A 78 8.59 -14.26 3.87
C ASN A 78 7.34 -13.55 3.32
N PRO A 79 7.20 -12.24 3.61
CA PRO A 79 6.08 -11.46 3.11
C PRO A 79 6.12 -11.36 1.57
N ALA A 80 4.98 -11.02 0.96
CA ALA A 80 4.98 -10.55 -0.42
C ALA A 80 5.60 -9.15 -0.48
N MET A 81 6.32 -8.83 -1.55
CA MET A 81 6.94 -7.51 -1.73
C MET A 81 6.52 -6.87 -3.04
N ILE A 82 6.23 -5.58 -2.99
CA ILE A 82 6.03 -4.70 -4.13
C ILE A 82 7.21 -3.73 -4.12
N LEU A 83 8.00 -3.73 -5.18
CA LEU A 83 9.33 -3.11 -5.23
C LEU A 83 9.39 -2.10 -6.38
N ALA A 84 9.66 -0.84 -6.07
CA ALA A 84 10.14 0.11 -7.07
C ALA A 84 11.52 -0.33 -7.60
N CYS A 85 11.68 -0.30 -8.91
CA CYS A 85 12.89 -0.74 -9.58
C CYS A 85 13.43 0.33 -10.52
N ASP A 86 14.64 0.11 -11.04
CA ASP A 86 15.12 0.79 -12.24
C ASP A 86 14.40 0.29 -13.51
N THR A 87 14.80 0.80 -14.68
CA THR A 87 14.22 0.41 -15.98
C THR A 87 14.50 -1.05 -16.37
N SER A 88 15.38 -1.74 -15.64
CA SER A 88 15.79 -3.14 -15.83
C SER A 88 15.27 -4.08 -14.75
N TYR A 89 14.32 -3.62 -13.91
CA TYR A 89 13.74 -4.36 -12.79
C TYR A 89 14.70 -4.71 -11.64
N ASN A 90 15.78 -3.95 -11.47
CA ASN A 90 16.59 -4.03 -10.26
C ASN A 90 15.98 -3.16 -9.16
N PRO A 91 15.69 -3.69 -7.96
CA PRO A 91 15.12 -2.91 -6.85
C PRO A 91 15.95 -1.66 -6.55
N THR A 92 15.33 -0.49 -6.69
CA THR A 92 15.97 0.81 -6.56
C THR A 92 14.95 1.78 -5.96
N PRO A 93 15.07 2.13 -4.66
CA PRO A 93 14.23 3.17 -4.06
C PRO A 93 14.30 4.48 -4.86
N GLY A 94 13.16 5.09 -5.11
CA GLY A 94 13.01 6.25 -5.98
C GLY A 94 13.01 5.94 -7.49
N GLY A 95 13.17 4.68 -7.89
CA GLY A 95 13.16 4.29 -9.31
C GLY A 95 11.79 4.47 -9.98
N VAL A 96 10.70 4.42 -9.21
CA VAL A 96 9.33 4.71 -9.67
C VAL A 96 8.84 5.98 -9.00
N ILE A 97 8.47 6.96 -9.83
CA ILE A 97 7.90 8.24 -9.42
C ILE A 97 6.43 8.28 -9.85
N VAL A 98 5.52 8.50 -8.91
CA VAL A 98 4.09 8.60 -9.15
C VAL A 98 3.71 10.07 -9.24
N ASP A 99 3.11 10.47 -10.35
CA ASP A 99 2.74 11.85 -10.70
C ASP A 99 1.22 12.05 -10.84
N GLY A 100 0.41 11.13 -10.31
CA GLY A 100 -1.04 11.21 -10.42
C GLY A 100 -1.79 10.78 -9.16
N LEU A 101 -3.11 10.91 -9.23
CA LEU A 101 -4.01 10.64 -8.11
C LEU A 101 -3.98 9.18 -7.68
N SER A 102 -3.64 8.94 -6.42
CA SER A 102 -3.47 7.58 -5.90
C SER A 102 -4.45 7.27 -4.77
N ALA A 103 -4.85 6.01 -4.70
CA ALA A 103 -5.61 5.41 -3.61
C ALA A 103 -5.35 3.90 -3.61
N MET A 104 -4.29 3.49 -2.92
CA MET A 104 -3.98 2.08 -2.74
C MET A 104 -4.57 1.54 -1.45
N ILE A 105 -5.12 0.33 -1.50
CA ILE A 105 -5.63 -0.39 -0.34
C ILE A 105 -4.88 -1.71 -0.21
N PHE A 106 -4.26 -1.95 0.93
CA PHE A 106 -3.68 -3.23 1.30
C PHE A 106 -4.54 -3.90 2.37
N GLN A 107 -5.04 -5.09 2.07
CA GLN A 107 -5.91 -5.87 2.96
C GLN A 107 -5.37 -7.28 3.16
N GLY A 108 -5.86 -7.97 4.20
CA GLY A 108 -5.35 -9.29 4.57
C GLY A 108 -4.01 -9.19 5.31
N THR A 109 -3.01 -9.98 4.92
CA THR A 109 -1.80 -10.15 5.75
C THR A 109 -0.53 -10.18 4.90
N GLY A 110 0.51 -9.44 5.31
CA GLY A 110 1.89 -9.68 4.86
C GLY A 110 2.35 -9.04 3.54
N ILE A 111 1.77 -7.91 3.12
CA ILE A 111 2.26 -7.13 1.97
C ILE A 111 3.31 -6.11 2.44
N SER A 112 4.46 -6.09 1.78
CA SER A 112 5.48 -5.06 1.91
C SER A 112 5.50 -4.17 0.67
N PHE A 113 5.27 -2.87 0.82
CA PHE A 113 5.32 -1.89 -0.26
C PHE A 113 6.55 -0.99 -0.10
N CYS A 114 7.41 -0.99 -1.12
CA CYS A 114 8.76 -0.46 -0.98
C CYS A 114 9.21 0.44 -2.14
N GLY A 115 9.88 1.54 -1.78
CA GLY A 115 10.76 2.27 -2.70
C GLY A 115 10.08 3.26 -3.65
N VAL A 116 8.76 3.43 -3.61
CA VAL A 116 8.05 4.36 -4.50
C VAL A 116 8.21 5.80 -4.01
N THR A 117 8.34 6.74 -4.95
CA THR A 117 8.26 8.19 -4.68
C THR A 117 6.93 8.74 -5.16
N PHE A 118 6.15 9.35 -4.27
CA PHE A 118 4.99 10.17 -4.61
C PHE A 118 5.46 11.62 -4.76
N SER A 119 5.36 12.15 -5.97
CA SER A 119 5.85 13.50 -6.30
C SER A 119 4.84 14.60 -5.91
N PRO A 120 5.18 15.88 -6.11
CA PRO A 120 4.25 16.98 -5.90
C PRO A 120 2.95 16.89 -6.73
N LEU A 121 2.96 16.13 -7.83
CA LEU A 121 1.79 15.88 -8.67
C LEU A 121 0.91 14.73 -8.14
N SER A 122 1.40 13.94 -7.18
CA SER A 122 0.66 12.81 -6.61
C SER A 122 -0.36 13.24 -5.56
N GLY A 123 -1.58 13.56 -6.00
CA GLY A 123 -2.72 13.80 -5.10
C GLY A 123 -3.36 12.52 -4.55
N MET A 124 -4.28 12.67 -3.59
CA MET A 124 -5.09 11.57 -3.05
C MET A 124 -6.40 11.46 -3.83
N GLN A 125 -6.73 10.28 -4.34
CA GLN A 125 -8.03 10.06 -4.96
C GLN A 125 -9.12 9.93 -3.87
N LYS A 126 -10.05 10.89 -3.84
CA LYS A 126 -11.11 10.96 -2.84
C LYS A 126 -12.29 10.04 -3.19
N ALA A 127 -12.79 9.29 -2.22
CA ALA A 127 -14.05 8.53 -2.34
C ALA A 127 -15.23 9.33 -1.74
N GLY A 128 -16.07 9.98 -2.55
CA GLY A 128 -17.30 10.65 -2.08
C GLY A 128 -17.43 12.11 -2.53
N LEU A 129 -18.27 12.90 -1.83
CA LEU A 129 -18.60 14.27 -2.24
C LEU A 129 -17.40 15.22 -2.10
N TYR A 130 -17.03 15.86 -3.21
CA TYR A 130 -15.83 16.69 -3.35
C TYR A 130 -15.84 17.98 -2.50
N ASN A 131 -17.02 18.47 -2.13
CA ASN A 131 -17.20 19.65 -1.27
C ASN A 131 -17.26 19.33 0.23
N ASP A 132 -17.08 18.07 0.62
CA ASP A 132 -16.99 17.70 2.03
C ASP A 132 -15.58 17.99 2.55
N TYR A 133 -15.40 19.22 3.06
CA TYR A 133 -14.24 19.68 3.82
C TYR A 133 -14.41 19.43 5.34
N SER A 134 -15.47 18.72 5.76
CA SER A 134 -15.83 18.56 7.18
C SER A 134 -14.99 17.52 7.94
N GLY A 135 -14.10 16.80 7.25
CA GLY A 135 -13.02 16.09 7.91
C GLY A 135 -13.21 14.59 8.15
N ASN A 136 -13.82 13.84 7.23
CA ASN A 136 -13.85 12.37 7.31
C ASN A 136 -12.61 11.63 6.72
N ASP A 137 -11.58 11.33 7.52
CA ASP A 137 -10.26 10.89 7.00
C ASP A 137 -10.32 9.49 6.37
N THR A 138 -11.46 8.82 6.53
CA THR A 138 -11.74 7.47 6.01
C THR A 138 -11.84 7.39 4.48
N ILE A 139 -11.92 8.53 3.78
CA ILE A 139 -12.18 8.59 2.34
C ILE A 139 -11.06 9.19 1.48
N ALA A 140 -9.97 9.68 2.08
CA ALA A 140 -8.87 10.32 1.35
C ALA A 140 -7.51 9.83 1.89
N TYR A 141 -6.82 9.05 1.06
CA TYR A 141 -5.51 8.49 1.38
C TYR A 141 -4.69 8.17 0.13
N LEU A 142 -3.36 8.20 0.23
CA LEU A 142 -2.49 7.60 -0.80
C LEU A 142 -2.39 6.08 -0.59
N ILE A 143 -2.17 5.67 0.66
CA ILE A 143 -2.05 4.27 1.06
C ILE A 143 -2.97 4.02 2.26
N ARG A 144 -3.85 3.02 2.15
CA ARG A 144 -4.66 2.52 3.26
C ARG A 144 -4.28 1.09 3.61
N LEU A 145 -4.04 0.86 4.91
CA LEU A 145 -4.02 -0.48 5.48
C LEU A 145 -5.42 -0.76 6.02
N TYR A 146 -6.11 -1.74 5.44
CA TYR A 146 -7.54 -1.95 5.63
C TYR A 146 -7.87 -2.53 7.03
N PRO A 147 -9.09 -2.34 7.58
CA PRO A 147 -9.51 -3.02 8.80
C PRO A 147 -9.29 -4.53 8.75
N GLY A 148 -8.83 -5.12 9.85
CA GLY A 148 -8.45 -6.54 9.95
C GLY A 148 -7.13 -6.90 9.25
N SER A 149 -6.45 -5.94 8.61
CA SER A 149 -5.15 -6.20 7.99
C SER A 149 -4.04 -6.32 9.04
N ARG A 150 -2.97 -7.07 8.71
CA ARG A 150 -1.86 -7.27 9.67
C ARG A 150 -0.52 -7.60 9.01
N TYR A 151 0.58 -7.34 9.73
CA TYR A 151 1.94 -7.61 9.27
C TYR A 151 2.30 -6.95 7.91
N MET A 152 1.63 -5.85 7.58
CA MET A 152 1.99 -5.00 6.44
C MET A 152 3.24 -4.17 6.74
N THR A 153 4.06 -3.92 5.72
CA THR A 153 5.22 -3.03 5.81
C THR A 153 5.17 -1.96 4.74
N ILE A 154 5.29 -0.69 5.13
CA ILE A 154 5.57 0.42 4.20
C ILE A 154 7.00 0.86 4.45
N SER A 155 7.86 0.81 3.42
CA SER A 155 9.26 1.19 3.61
C SER A 155 9.94 1.88 2.45
N HIS A 156 10.92 2.75 2.74
CA HIS A 156 11.67 3.45 1.68
C HIS A 156 10.78 4.24 0.72
N VAL A 157 9.59 4.64 1.19
CA VAL A 157 8.65 5.45 0.41
C VAL A 157 8.95 6.91 0.68
N LYS A 158 9.07 7.70 -0.39
CA LYS A 158 9.20 9.15 -0.30
C LYS A 158 7.85 9.79 -0.62
N PHE A 159 7.36 10.62 0.28
CA PHE A 159 6.24 11.51 0.06
C PHE A 159 6.80 12.93 -0.08
N ASP A 160 6.88 13.41 -1.31
CA ASP A 160 7.56 14.66 -1.68
C ASP A 160 6.54 15.72 -2.06
N ASN A 161 6.12 16.53 -1.09
CA ASN A 161 5.17 17.64 -1.29
C ASN A 161 3.89 17.19 -2.01
N CYS A 162 3.43 15.96 -1.74
CA CYS A 162 2.37 15.29 -2.49
C CYS A 162 1.16 16.19 -2.69
N GLY A 163 0.59 16.18 -3.89
CA GLY A 163 -0.62 16.94 -4.24
C GLY A 163 -0.50 18.46 -4.15
N ARG A 164 0.69 19.03 -3.95
CA ARG A 164 0.93 20.49 -3.98
C ARG A 164 0.74 21.08 -5.37
N ASP A 165 1.25 20.39 -6.38
CA ASP A 165 1.31 20.87 -7.77
C ASP A 165 0.16 20.30 -8.62
N THR A 166 -0.75 19.53 -8.02
CA THR A 166 -1.94 19.05 -8.73
C THR A 166 -2.90 20.19 -9.01
N VAL A 167 -3.43 20.22 -10.23
CA VAL A 167 -4.50 21.14 -10.63
C VAL A 167 -5.90 20.60 -10.28
N ASP A 168 -5.99 19.33 -9.85
CA ASP A 168 -7.22 18.73 -9.36
C ASP A 168 -7.40 19.04 -7.88
N TYR A 169 -7.97 20.22 -7.61
CA TYR A 169 -8.21 20.66 -6.23
C TYR A 169 -9.25 19.82 -5.48
N ALA A 170 -10.05 19.02 -6.18
CA ALA A 170 -11.00 18.11 -5.56
C ALA A 170 -10.33 16.81 -5.07
N ASN A 171 -9.18 16.45 -5.66
CA ASN A 171 -8.36 15.29 -5.35
C ASN A 171 -6.91 15.69 -5.03
N ASN A 172 -6.72 16.74 -4.25
CA ASN A 172 -5.40 17.18 -3.78
C ASN A 172 -5.06 16.56 -2.41
N ASP A 173 -3.83 16.79 -1.96
CA ASP A 173 -3.37 16.31 -0.64
C ASP A 173 -3.89 17.16 0.54
N HIS A 174 -4.79 18.10 0.28
CA HIS A 174 -5.17 19.11 1.27
C HIS A 174 -6.12 18.59 2.34
N TYR A 175 -6.43 17.29 2.31
CA TYR A 175 -7.35 16.66 3.24
C TYR A 175 -7.17 15.13 3.31
N GLY A 176 -7.07 14.55 4.52
CA GLY A 176 -6.94 13.10 4.71
C GLY A 176 -5.56 12.70 5.21
N ALA A 177 -5.08 11.49 4.86
CA ALA A 177 -3.79 10.98 5.32
C ALA A 177 -2.95 10.29 4.23
N TRP A 178 -1.64 10.56 4.15
CA TRP A 178 -0.80 9.81 3.18
C TRP A 178 -0.81 8.32 3.47
N ILE A 179 -0.66 7.95 4.75
CA ILE A 179 -0.85 6.58 5.21
C ILE A 179 -1.99 6.55 6.21
N TYR A 180 -3.06 5.86 5.85
CA TYR A 180 -4.19 5.58 6.73
C TYR A 180 -4.18 4.12 7.17
N ALA A 181 -3.76 3.87 8.40
CA ALA A 181 -3.55 2.53 8.93
C ALA A 181 -4.68 2.10 9.88
N HIS A 182 -5.41 1.06 9.50
CA HIS A 182 -6.17 0.20 10.43
C HIS A 182 -5.40 -1.08 10.72
N GLY A 183 -6.01 -2.02 11.44
CA GLY A 183 -5.40 -3.33 11.66
C GLY A 183 -4.31 -3.29 12.72
N TYR A 184 -3.36 -4.22 12.64
CA TYR A 184 -2.36 -4.39 13.70
C TYR A 184 -1.03 -5.01 13.22
N HIS A 185 0.04 -4.84 14.01
CA HIS A 185 1.39 -5.32 13.69
C HIS A 185 1.94 -4.79 12.35
N HIS A 186 1.65 -3.53 12.02
CA HIS A 186 2.23 -2.88 10.86
C HIS A 186 3.56 -2.23 11.17
N THR A 187 4.41 -2.14 10.14
CA THR A 187 5.70 -1.45 10.20
C THR A 187 5.73 -0.34 9.16
N ILE A 188 6.03 0.89 9.59
CA ILE A 188 6.31 2.03 8.73
C ILE A 188 7.75 2.47 9.03
N GLN A 189 8.65 2.33 8.07
CA GLN A 189 10.08 2.54 8.32
C GLN A 189 10.83 3.06 7.10
N TYR A 190 11.88 3.85 7.32
CA TYR A 190 12.73 4.41 6.27
C TYR A 190 11.99 5.25 5.24
N CYS A 191 10.82 5.80 5.60
CA CYS A 191 10.07 6.71 4.76
C CYS A 191 10.52 8.16 4.97
N GLU A 192 10.51 8.93 3.90
CA GLU A 192 10.68 10.39 3.94
C GLU A 192 9.31 11.04 3.74
N MET A 193 8.97 12.00 4.59
CA MET A 193 7.68 12.68 4.60
C MET A 193 7.93 14.19 4.63
N SER A 194 7.72 14.87 3.51
CA SER A 194 8.06 16.29 3.36
C SER A 194 6.96 17.08 2.65
N GLY A 195 6.79 18.35 3.02
CA GLY A 195 5.97 19.29 2.26
C GLY A 195 4.48 19.27 2.54
N ARG A 196 4.08 18.64 3.66
CA ARG A 196 2.72 18.70 4.17
C ARG A 196 2.50 20.00 4.96
N ASP A 197 2.51 21.12 4.24
CA ASP A 197 2.41 22.46 4.79
C ASP A 197 0.95 22.93 4.82
N PHE A 198 0.48 23.34 5.99
CA PHE A 198 -0.86 23.92 6.19
C PHE A 198 -0.73 25.43 6.40
N ASP A 199 -1.36 26.25 5.55
CA ASP A 199 -1.62 27.65 5.88
C ASP A 199 -2.99 27.74 6.57
N PRO A 200 -3.06 28.23 7.83
CA PRO A 200 -4.33 28.44 8.54
C PRO A 200 -5.35 29.30 7.78
N ASN A 201 -4.92 30.11 6.82
CA ASN A 201 -5.80 30.91 5.98
C ASN A 201 -6.39 30.13 4.80
N ASP A 202 -5.88 28.94 4.49
CA ASP A 202 -6.38 28.11 3.39
C ASP A 202 -7.84 27.66 3.61
N ILE A 203 -8.32 27.65 4.86
CA ILE A 203 -9.74 27.38 5.19
C ILE A 203 -10.65 28.56 4.84
N ASN A 204 -10.08 29.77 4.77
CA ASN A 204 -10.81 31.03 4.55
C ASN A 204 -10.84 31.46 3.08
N VAL A 205 -10.28 30.65 2.17
CA VAL A 205 -10.28 30.94 0.72
C VAL A 205 -11.73 31.07 0.24
N ALA A 206 -12.05 32.18 -0.43
CA ALA A 206 -13.44 32.49 -0.78
C ALA A 206 -14.06 31.42 -1.70
N ASP A 207 -13.30 30.95 -2.69
CA ASP A 207 -13.67 29.84 -3.56
C ASP A 207 -13.60 28.52 -2.79
N PRO A 208 -14.73 27.84 -2.53
CA PRO A 208 -14.74 26.56 -1.84
C PRO A 208 -13.87 25.51 -2.51
N ILE A 209 -13.74 25.52 -3.84
CA ILE A 209 -12.99 24.52 -4.60
C ILE A 209 -11.50 24.61 -4.29
N LEU A 210 -11.02 25.78 -3.88
CA LEU A 210 -9.62 26.03 -3.56
C LEU A 210 -9.29 25.93 -2.05
N ARG A 211 -10.29 25.67 -1.20
CA ARG A 211 -10.09 25.58 0.26
C ARG A 211 -9.31 24.32 0.64
N LYS A 212 -8.42 24.44 1.63
CA LYS A 212 -7.75 23.30 2.26
C LYS A 212 -8.39 22.96 3.60
N SER A 213 -8.36 21.69 3.98
CA SER A 213 -8.86 21.24 5.28
C SER A 213 -7.78 21.32 6.36
N PHE A 214 -8.22 21.51 7.59
CA PHE A 214 -7.38 21.49 8.80
C PHE A 214 -7.02 20.07 9.26
N ARG A 215 -7.65 19.04 8.69
CA ARG A 215 -7.40 17.62 9.01
C ARG A 215 -6.50 17.01 7.96
N GLN A 216 -5.21 17.27 8.11
CA GLN A 216 -4.13 16.75 7.29
C GLN A 216 -3.15 16.02 8.21
N ALA A 217 -2.81 14.77 7.89
CA ALA A 217 -1.83 14.01 8.66
C ALA A 217 -0.98 13.11 7.76
N THR A 218 0.34 13.07 7.94
CA THR A 218 1.19 12.16 7.16
C THR A 218 0.84 10.70 7.45
N VAL A 219 0.59 10.37 8.72
CA VAL A 219 0.17 9.03 9.16
C VAL A 219 -0.98 9.17 10.15
N VAL A 220 -2.06 8.42 9.93
CA VAL A 220 -3.16 8.25 10.89
C VAL A 220 -3.32 6.77 11.20
N ILE A 221 -3.38 6.43 12.48
CA ILE A 221 -3.66 5.08 12.96
C ILE A 221 -5.05 5.07 13.59
N TYR A 222 -5.90 4.13 13.18
CA TYR A 222 -7.25 3.98 13.68
C TYR A 222 -7.53 2.53 14.07
N LYS A 223 -8.20 2.31 15.20
CA LYS A 223 -8.66 0.98 15.61
C LYS A 223 -10.11 0.78 15.17
N ASP A 224 -10.39 -0.25 14.38
CA ASP A 224 -11.77 -0.65 14.09
C ASP A 224 -12.19 -1.72 15.11
N ASP A 225 -12.95 -1.35 16.14
CA ASP A 225 -13.33 -2.28 17.21
C ASP A 225 -14.17 -3.50 16.74
N ALA A 226 -14.81 -3.41 15.56
CA ALA A 226 -15.59 -4.51 15.01
C ALA A 226 -14.73 -5.51 14.23
N ALA A 227 -13.75 -5.02 13.46
CA ALA A 227 -12.86 -5.85 12.65
C ALA A 227 -11.56 -6.26 13.37
N ASP A 228 -11.07 -5.42 14.28
CA ASP A 228 -9.79 -5.54 14.98
C ASP A 228 -10.02 -5.97 16.44
N GLN A 229 -10.27 -7.27 16.63
CA GLN A 229 -10.53 -7.84 17.96
C GLN A 229 -9.27 -7.92 18.85
N GLN A 230 -8.09 -7.60 18.33
CA GLN A 230 -6.83 -7.64 19.05
C GLN A 230 -6.29 -6.22 19.28
N TYR A 231 -5.81 -5.95 20.49
CA TYR A 231 -5.02 -4.75 20.76
C TYR A 231 -3.62 -4.95 20.15
N GLY A 232 -3.42 -4.37 18.97
CA GLY A 232 -2.14 -4.37 18.27
C GLY A 232 -1.24 -3.22 18.67
N TYR A 233 0.03 -3.35 18.29
CA TYR A 233 0.96 -2.22 18.23
C TYR A 233 1.45 -2.03 16.79
N HIS A 234 1.84 -0.79 16.47
CA HIS A 234 2.46 -0.42 15.20
C HIS A 234 3.88 0.06 15.48
N TRP A 235 4.83 -0.29 14.60
CA TRP A 235 6.17 0.25 14.65
C TRP A 235 6.29 1.39 13.64
N ILE A 236 6.51 2.60 14.13
CA ILE A 236 6.86 3.73 13.28
C ILE A 236 8.30 4.10 13.60
N HIS A 237 9.22 3.82 12.67
CA HIS A 237 10.62 4.15 12.82
C HIS A 237 10.84 5.53 12.20
N HIS A 238 10.92 6.56 13.04
CA HIS A 238 11.31 7.89 12.61
C HIS A 238 12.78 7.84 12.21
N ASN A 239 13.08 7.97 10.92
CA ASN A 239 14.45 8.08 10.48
C ASN A 239 14.84 9.55 10.49
N TYR A 240 15.63 9.92 11.50
CA TYR A 240 16.37 11.18 11.50
C TYR A 240 17.46 11.07 10.43
N PHE A 241 17.24 11.69 9.28
CA PHE A 241 18.36 12.16 8.47
C PHE A 241 18.70 13.54 9.02
N GLY A 242 19.74 13.60 9.86
CA GLY A 242 20.32 14.87 10.30
C GLY A 242 20.86 15.68 9.11
N PRO A 243 21.12 16.98 9.33
CA PRO A 243 21.62 17.89 8.29
C PRO A 243 22.93 17.42 7.65
#